data_AF-A0A9P0M8U3-F1
#
_entry.id   AF-A0A9P0M8U3-F1
#
_cell.length_a   1.000
_cell.length_b   1.000
_cell.length_c   1.000
_cell.angle_alpha   90.00
_cell.angle_beta   90.00
_cell.angle_gamma   90.00
#
_symmetry.space_group_name_H-M   'P 1'
#
loop_
_entity.id
_entity.type
_entity.pdbx_description
1 polymer ?
#
loop_
_entity_poly.entity_id
_entity_poly.type
_entity_poly.pdbx_seq_one_letter_code
_entity_poly.pdbx_strand_id
1 'polypeptide(L)'
;MKQFALSADHIVILILLITLMIKFIFFESKDPLREHIEPETIREIKRGIQRQNTDVEYNRFIETEDSDEQVSDAPRSLPDCLKIYRADETSELTDDEIVMLVDTKHIPAYNLEKAVKNPERGVKIRRKILENNLKKRESLINLPYRNYDYSKVLGACCENVIGYIPVPIGVAGPLLVDDKKYYIPMATTEGCLIASTNRGCRAIEKSGVKSRLISDGMTRAPVVRFPSIVKASDAVTWIKDTDNFAALKLSFDSTSRFAKLQKISTHIAGRYLFIRFVAETGDAMGMNMISKGTECCLHALQRHFPEMEILSLSGNVCTDKKPSAINWLQNRGKSVVCECIISSEVVASVLKTTTKALIDLNISKNMVGSAIAGSIGGFNAHAANIVTAIFIATGQDAAQNISSSNCMTIMEPWGQNGEDLYVSCTMPSIEIGTIGGGTILPAQSACLDMLGVRGPHEDIPGANAKQLARIVCASVVAGEISLMAALASGHLVKSHLKYNRSYSGKSALGLGLSCGSVGSCDR
;
A
#
# COMPACT_ATOMS: atom_id res chain seq x y z
N MET A 1 57.68 -7.65 25.46
CA MET A 1 56.31 -7.07 25.37
C MET A 1 56.25 -6.28 24.07
N LYS A 2 55.42 -6.56 23.07
CA LYS A 2 54.01 -6.96 23.07
C LYS A 2 53.77 -8.11 22.07
N GLN A 3 53.11 -9.17 22.50
CA GLN A 3 52.52 -10.16 21.58
C GLN A 3 51.26 -9.52 20.97
N PHE A 4 51.21 -9.43 19.63
CA PHE A 4 49.99 -9.07 18.92
C PHE A 4 49.00 -10.22 19.02
N ALA A 5 47.94 -10.05 19.81
CA ALA A 5 46.80 -10.96 19.80
C ALA A 5 45.92 -10.63 18.59
N LEU A 6 45.97 -11.47 17.55
CA LEU A 6 44.99 -11.44 16.46
C LEU A 6 43.67 -12.00 17.00
N SER A 7 42.60 -11.20 17.02
CA SER A 7 41.27 -11.74 17.36
C SER A 7 40.72 -12.59 16.22
N ALA A 8 39.84 -13.55 16.53
CA ALA A 8 39.18 -14.40 15.55
C ALA A 8 38.48 -13.59 14.43
N ASP A 9 37.99 -12.40 14.75
CA ASP A 9 37.33 -11.50 13.78
C ASP A 9 38.28 -11.04 12.67
N HIS A 10 39.56 -10.81 12.98
CA HIS A 10 40.55 -10.40 11.99
C HIS A 10 40.86 -11.53 11.00
N ILE A 11 40.82 -12.78 11.46
CA ILE A 11 41.02 -13.97 10.62
C ILE A 11 39.81 -14.15 9.68
N VAL A 12 38.58 -13.97 10.20
CA VAL A 12 37.35 -14.07 9.40
C VAL A 12 37.29 -12.99 8.31
N ILE A 13 37.65 -11.75 8.65
CA ILE A 13 37.71 -10.64 7.68
C ILE A 13 38.74 -10.92 6.58
N LEU A 14 39.91 -11.45 6.95
CA LEU A 14 40.96 -11.79 5.98
C LEU A 14 40.51 -12.91 5.03
N ILE A 15 39.82 -13.94 5.54
CA ILE A 15 39.27 -15.03 4.72
C ILE A 15 38.21 -14.51 3.74
N LEU A 16 37.32 -13.62 4.18
CA LEU A 16 36.29 -13.02 3.32
C LEU A 16 36.90 -12.16 2.21
N LEU A 17 37.93 -11.36 2.52
CA LEU A 17 38.64 -10.54 1.53
C LEU A 17 39.36 -11.39 0.49
N ILE A 18 40.04 -12.46 0.91
CA ILE A 18 40.72 -13.39 -0.01
C ILE A 18 39.70 -14.09 -0.91
N THR A 19 38.55 -14.51 -0.37
CA THR A 19 37.50 -15.17 -1.15
C THR A 19 36.87 -14.23 -2.18
N LEU A 20 36.66 -12.96 -1.83
CA LEU A 20 36.20 -11.92 -2.74
C LEU A 20 37.22 -11.63 -3.85
N MET A 21 38.51 -11.56 -3.53
CA MET A 21 39.56 -11.39 -4.54
C MET A 21 39.65 -12.58 -5.50
N ILE A 22 39.54 -13.82 -5.01
CA ILE A 22 39.54 -15.02 -5.87
C ILE A 22 38.32 -15.00 -6.80
N LYS A 23 37.13 -14.64 -6.30
CA LYS A 23 35.94 -14.50 -7.13
C LYS A 23 36.14 -13.46 -8.23
N PHE A 24 36.72 -12.30 -7.90
CA PHE A 24 36.94 -11.20 -8.83
C PHE A 24 38.02 -11.51 -9.89
N ILE A 25 39.07 -12.25 -9.50
CA ILE A 25 40.18 -12.59 -10.40
C ILE A 25 39.81 -13.74 -11.33
N PHE A 26 39.10 -14.76 -10.84
CA PHE A 26 38.92 -16.02 -11.56
C PHE A 26 37.52 -16.23 -12.14
N PHE A 27 36.48 -15.55 -11.64
CA PHE A 27 35.10 -15.83 -12.01
C PHE A 27 34.35 -14.64 -12.64
N GLU A 28 34.96 -13.45 -12.69
CA GLU A 28 34.42 -12.33 -13.48
C GLU A 28 35.04 -12.35 -14.88
N SER A 29 34.22 -12.68 -15.87
CA SER A 29 34.57 -12.73 -17.28
C SER A 29 35.08 -11.38 -17.78
N LYS A 30 36.37 -11.30 -18.11
CA LYS A 30 36.95 -10.20 -18.88
C LYS A 30 36.69 -10.42 -20.37
N ASP A 31 35.52 -10.06 -20.86
CA ASP A 31 35.33 -9.85 -22.31
C ASP A 31 35.84 -8.45 -22.70
N PRO A 32 36.72 -8.32 -23.70
CA PRO A 32 37.19 -7.02 -24.16
C PRO A 32 36.09 -6.31 -24.96
N LEU A 33 35.47 -5.31 -24.35
CA LEU A 33 34.62 -4.30 -25.00
C LEU A 33 35.47 -3.41 -25.92
N ARG A 34 35.84 -3.91 -27.11
CA ARG A 34 36.28 -3.10 -28.25
C ARG A 34 36.40 -3.99 -29.48
N GLU A 35 35.28 -4.17 -30.18
CA GLU A 35 35.18 -4.08 -31.64
C GLU A 35 33.75 -4.46 -32.06
N HIS A 36 33.22 -3.69 -33.04
CA HIS A 36 31.90 -3.85 -33.67
C HIS A 36 30.70 -3.21 -32.95
N ILE A 37 30.75 -1.88 -32.79
CA ILE A 37 29.53 -1.09 -32.79
C ILE A 37 29.16 -0.85 -34.26
N GLU A 38 28.14 -1.55 -34.76
CA GLU A 38 27.64 -1.30 -36.11
C GLU A 38 27.10 0.14 -36.25
N PRO A 39 27.25 0.78 -37.43
CA PRO A 39 26.74 2.13 -37.70
C PRO A 39 25.24 2.29 -37.43
N GLU A 40 24.46 1.20 -37.50
CA GLU A 40 23.02 1.19 -37.20
C GLU A 40 22.73 1.37 -35.71
N THR A 41 23.53 0.77 -34.82
CA THR A 41 23.40 0.92 -33.36
C THR A 41 23.64 2.37 -32.93
N ILE A 42 24.62 3.05 -33.55
CA ILE A 42 24.85 4.49 -33.31
C ILE A 42 23.68 5.33 -33.84
N ARG A 43 23.06 4.93 -34.97
CA ARG A 43 21.86 5.60 -35.51
C ARG A 43 20.64 5.41 -34.61
N GLU A 44 20.45 4.24 -34.01
CA GLU A 44 19.35 3.99 -33.08
C GLU A 44 19.54 4.72 -31.75
N ILE A 45 20.76 4.77 -31.22
CA ILE A 45 21.09 5.59 -30.04
C ILE A 45 20.84 7.06 -30.35
N LYS A 46 21.24 7.56 -31.52
CA LYS A 46 20.95 8.93 -31.96
C LYS A 46 19.44 9.18 -32.07
N ARG A 47 18.65 8.26 -32.61
CA ARG A 47 17.17 8.37 -32.67
C ARG A 47 16.52 8.32 -31.28
N GLY A 48 17.06 7.53 -30.34
CA GLY A 48 16.59 7.47 -28.96
C GLY A 48 16.86 8.77 -28.20
N ILE A 49 18.04 9.36 -28.38
CA ILE A 49 18.39 10.70 -27.86
C ILE A 49 17.51 11.77 -28.51
N GLN A 50 17.23 11.67 -29.81
CA GLN A 50 16.36 12.60 -30.52
C GLN A 50 14.90 12.51 -30.05
N ARG A 51 14.41 11.31 -29.71
CA ARG A 51 13.09 11.10 -29.10
C ARG A 51 12.98 11.67 -27.69
N GLN A 52 14.00 11.45 -26.84
CA GLN A 52 14.05 12.09 -25.52
C GLN A 52 14.11 13.62 -25.64
N ASN A 53 14.87 14.16 -26.59
CA ASN A 53 14.90 15.59 -26.84
C ASN A 53 13.55 16.12 -27.35
N THR A 54 12.83 15.38 -28.19
CA THR A 54 11.48 15.78 -28.63
C THR A 54 10.42 15.66 -27.53
N ASP A 55 10.54 14.70 -26.61
CA ASP A 55 9.62 14.59 -25.47
C ASP A 55 9.88 15.69 -24.43
N VAL A 56 11.15 16.06 -24.23
CA VAL A 56 11.56 17.24 -23.43
C VAL A 56 11.12 18.54 -24.12
N GLU A 57 11.24 18.64 -25.45
CA GLU A 57 10.72 19.78 -26.21
C GLU A 57 9.20 19.85 -26.18
N TYR A 58 8.48 18.73 -26.28
CA TYR A 58 7.00 18.70 -26.22
C TYR A 58 6.49 19.16 -24.85
N ASN A 59 7.13 18.71 -23.75
CA ASN A 59 6.82 19.19 -22.41
C ASN A 59 7.21 20.66 -22.21
N ARG A 60 8.31 21.12 -22.83
CA ARG A 60 8.69 22.54 -22.87
C ARG A 60 7.71 23.38 -23.71
N PHE A 61 7.12 22.81 -24.77
CA PHE A 61 6.09 23.45 -25.59
C PHE A 61 4.78 23.64 -24.80
N ILE A 62 4.41 22.70 -23.93
CA ILE A 62 3.29 22.86 -22.97
C ILE A 62 3.62 23.93 -21.91
N GLU A 63 4.89 24.09 -21.51
CA GLU A 63 5.29 25.22 -20.65
C GLU A 63 5.18 26.58 -21.36
N THR A 64 5.31 26.63 -22.69
CA THR A 64 5.25 27.88 -23.48
C THR A 64 3.85 28.34 -23.91
N GLU A 65 2.81 27.50 -23.82
CA GLU A 65 1.44 27.92 -24.19
C GLU A 65 0.74 28.83 -23.16
N ASP A 66 1.35 29.05 -21.98
CA ASP A 66 0.92 30.07 -21.00
C ASP A 66 1.91 31.25 -20.93
N SER A 67 2.32 31.79 -22.08
CA SER A 67 3.00 33.10 -22.12
C SER A 67 2.00 34.27 -22.06
N ASP A 68 0.97 34.17 -21.23
CA ASP A 68 0.03 35.25 -20.89
C ASP A 68 0.29 35.79 -19.47
N GLU A 69 1.57 35.89 -19.08
CA GLU A 69 2.00 36.81 -18.01
C GLU A 69 2.76 37.99 -18.64
N GLN A 70 2.00 38.98 -19.11
CA GLN A 70 2.48 40.37 -19.11
C GLN A 70 2.82 40.73 -17.65
N VAL A 71 4.10 40.96 -17.33
CA VAL A 71 4.70 42.28 -17.05
C VAL A 71 6.19 42.07 -16.72
N SER A 72 7.01 42.62 -17.61
CA SER A 72 8.44 42.86 -17.47
C SER A 72 8.68 44.04 -16.51
N ASP A 73 8.53 43.84 -15.20
CA ASP A 73 9.06 44.77 -14.20
C ASP A 73 10.01 44.02 -13.27
N ALA A 74 11.17 44.61 -13.02
CA ALA A 74 12.10 44.11 -12.02
C ALA A 74 11.37 43.97 -10.66
N PRO A 75 11.71 42.94 -9.85
CA PRO A 75 11.01 42.72 -8.58
C PRO A 75 11.08 43.98 -7.70
N ARG A 76 9.94 44.36 -7.12
CA ARG A 76 9.83 45.49 -6.20
C ARG A 76 10.72 45.28 -4.97
N SER A 77 10.96 46.38 -4.26
CA SER A 77 11.72 46.34 -3.02
C SER A 77 11.00 45.51 -1.95
N LEU A 78 11.76 44.85 -1.06
CA LEU A 78 11.20 44.08 0.06
C LEU A 78 10.17 44.88 0.88
N PRO A 79 10.41 46.17 1.25
CA PRO A 79 9.42 46.98 1.93
C PRO A 79 8.09 47.14 1.16
N ASP A 80 8.12 47.27 -0.15
CA ASP A 80 6.90 47.44 -0.96
C ASP A 80 6.15 46.13 -1.12
N CYS A 81 6.86 45.02 -1.33
CA CYS A 81 6.26 43.69 -1.32
C CYS A 81 5.58 43.38 0.03
N LEU A 82 6.19 43.81 1.15
CA LEU A 82 5.61 43.66 2.48
C LEU A 82 4.36 44.51 2.69
N LYS A 83 4.27 45.71 2.10
CA LYS A 83 3.05 46.53 2.17
C LYS A 83 1.89 45.83 1.47
N ILE A 84 2.12 45.33 0.25
CA ILE A 84 1.12 44.60 -0.54
C ILE A 84 0.71 43.31 0.17
N TYR A 85 1.69 42.55 0.69
CA TYR A 85 1.40 41.34 1.47
C TYR A 85 0.55 41.63 2.72
N ARG A 86 0.85 42.71 3.45
CA ARG A 86 0.08 43.14 4.64
C ARG A 86 -1.29 43.70 4.28
N ALA A 87 -1.47 44.21 3.07
CA ALA A 87 -2.76 44.64 2.53
C ALA A 87 -3.62 43.46 2.04
N ASP A 88 -3.10 42.22 2.09
CA ASP A 88 -3.79 40.99 1.66
C ASP A 88 -4.06 40.92 0.13
N GLU A 89 -3.26 41.68 -0.64
CA GLU A 89 -3.29 41.84 -2.10
C GLU A 89 -2.23 40.96 -2.81
N THR A 90 -2.03 39.74 -2.32
CA THR A 90 -0.95 38.84 -2.78
C THR A 90 -1.04 38.40 -4.25
N SER A 91 -2.18 38.60 -4.88
CA SER A 91 -2.37 38.43 -6.33
C SER A 91 -1.54 39.42 -7.16
N GLU A 92 -1.19 40.57 -6.58
CA GLU A 92 -0.39 41.59 -7.28
C GLU A 92 1.12 41.32 -7.23
N LEU A 93 1.57 40.45 -6.31
CA LEU A 93 2.98 40.07 -6.19
C LEU A 93 3.37 39.07 -7.29
N THR A 94 4.54 39.22 -7.89
CA THR A 94 5.10 38.23 -8.82
C THR A 94 5.61 37.00 -8.08
N ASP A 95 5.83 35.90 -8.81
CA ASP A 95 6.37 34.68 -8.19
C ASP A 95 7.77 34.91 -7.56
N ASP A 96 8.62 35.73 -8.19
CA ASP A 96 9.94 36.08 -7.63
C ASP A 96 9.85 36.93 -6.35
N GLU A 97 8.87 37.83 -6.26
CA GLU A 97 8.63 38.62 -5.05
C GLU A 97 8.11 37.75 -3.90
N ILE A 98 7.25 36.78 -4.18
CA ILE A 98 6.82 35.80 -3.17
C ILE A 98 8.01 34.95 -2.71
N VAL A 99 8.87 34.50 -3.63
CA VAL A 99 10.11 33.77 -3.28
C VAL A 99 10.98 34.62 -2.36
N MET A 100 11.18 35.90 -2.67
CA MET A 100 11.92 36.84 -1.82
C MET A 100 11.31 36.93 -0.41
N LEU A 101 9.98 37.00 -0.27
CA LEU A 101 9.29 37.02 1.03
C LEU A 101 9.45 35.71 1.82
N VAL A 102 9.60 34.57 1.14
CA VAL A 102 9.89 33.28 1.80
C VAL A 102 11.34 33.21 2.26
N ASP A 103 12.28 33.61 1.41
CA ASP A 103 13.72 33.59 1.71
C ASP A 103 14.05 34.50 2.90
N THR A 104 13.39 35.66 2.97
CA THR A 104 13.49 36.64 4.07
C THR A 104 12.62 36.29 5.30
N LYS A 105 11.99 35.11 5.32
CA LYS A 105 11.22 34.56 6.46
C LYS A 105 9.96 35.34 6.83
N HIS A 106 9.40 36.12 5.92
CA HIS A 106 8.10 36.77 6.10
C HIS A 106 6.91 35.86 5.75
N ILE A 107 7.12 34.90 4.85
CA ILE A 107 6.13 33.85 4.52
C ILE A 107 6.74 32.47 4.83
N PRO A 108 6.14 31.65 5.71
CA PRO A 108 6.57 30.27 5.89
C PRO A 108 6.27 29.43 4.64
N ALA A 109 7.25 28.67 4.14
CA ALA A 109 7.13 27.88 2.90
C ALA A 109 6.00 26.84 2.91
N TYR A 110 5.64 26.30 4.08
CA TYR A 110 4.53 25.36 4.22
C TYR A 110 3.15 26.04 4.13
N ASN A 111 3.10 27.38 4.16
CA ASN A 111 1.87 28.17 4.17
C ASN A 111 1.62 28.90 2.83
N LEU A 112 2.39 28.57 1.79
CA LEU A 112 2.37 29.24 0.49
C LEU A 112 0.98 29.25 -0.15
N GLU A 113 0.26 28.13 -0.13
CA GLU A 113 -1.06 27.99 -0.74
C GLU A 113 -2.09 28.93 -0.11
N LYS A 114 -2.01 29.12 1.21
CA LYS A 114 -2.85 30.08 1.92
C LYS A 114 -2.40 31.52 1.66
N ALA A 115 -1.08 31.75 1.65
CA ALA A 115 -0.51 33.07 1.44
C ALA A 115 -0.85 33.66 0.07
N VAL A 116 -0.84 32.85 -1.01
CA VAL A 116 -1.13 33.34 -2.37
C VAL A 116 -2.58 33.15 -2.80
N LYS A 117 -3.44 32.59 -1.93
CA LYS A 117 -4.88 32.30 -2.17
C LYS A 117 -5.16 31.49 -3.44
N ASN A 118 -4.15 30.78 -3.94
CA ASN A 118 -4.21 29.93 -5.12
C ASN A 118 -3.33 28.69 -4.84
N PRO A 119 -3.94 27.53 -4.51
CA PRO A 119 -3.21 26.32 -4.18
C PRO A 119 -2.21 25.88 -5.25
N GLU A 120 -2.59 25.93 -6.53
CA GLU A 120 -1.72 25.52 -7.63
C GLU A 120 -0.52 26.47 -7.77
N ARG A 121 -0.74 27.78 -7.65
CA ARG A 121 0.33 28.78 -7.62
C ARG A 121 1.26 28.56 -6.43
N GLY A 122 0.72 28.22 -5.25
CA GLY A 122 1.53 27.88 -4.08
C GLY A 122 2.44 26.67 -4.32
N VAL A 123 1.93 25.64 -5.01
CA VAL A 123 2.73 24.48 -5.44
C VAL A 123 3.79 24.88 -6.48
N LYS A 124 3.45 25.70 -7.49
CA LYS A 124 4.40 26.25 -8.48
C LYS A 124 5.57 26.96 -7.80
N ILE A 125 5.27 27.88 -6.87
CA ILE A 125 6.29 28.65 -6.15
C ILE A 125 7.14 27.73 -5.27
N ARG A 126 6.54 26.75 -4.57
CA ARG A 126 7.32 25.77 -3.78
C ARG A 126 8.29 24.98 -4.66
N ARG A 127 7.88 24.58 -5.86
CA ARG A 127 8.75 23.90 -6.83
C ARG A 127 9.91 24.80 -7.25
N LYS A 128 9.66 26.07 -7.58
CA LYS A 128 10.70 27.06 -7.91
C LYS A 128 11.73 27.23 -6.80
N ILE A 129 11.29 27.30 -5.54
CA ILE A 129 12.18 27.37 -4.36
C ILE A 129 13.01 26.07 -4.22
N LEU A 130 12.37 24.91 -4.43
CA LEU A 130 13.04 23.62 -4.32
C LEU A 130 14.11 23.45 -5.40
N GLU A 131 13.82 23.83 -6.65
CA GLU A 131 14.74 23.71 -7.80
C GLU A 131 16.08 24.41 -7.58
N ASN A 132 16.09 25.55 -6.87
CA ASN A 132 17.31 26.26 -6.49
C ASN A 132 18.24 25.43 -5.57
N ASN A 133 17.69 24.48 -4.84
CA ASN A 133 18.42 23.59 -3.92
C ASN A 133 18.74 22.22 -4.52
N LEU A 134 18.24 21.92 -5.73
CA LEU A 134 18.50 20.65 -6.40
C LEU A 134 19.79 20.70 -7.22
N LYS A 135 20.51 19.56 -7.28
CA LYS A 135 21.72 19.41 -8.11
C LYS A 135 21.42 19.59 -9.61
N LYS A 136 20.23 19.21 -10.05
CA LYS A 136 19.72 19.41 -11.41
C LYS A 136 18.41 20.18 -11.33
N ARG A 137 18.39 21.40 -11.83
CA ARG A 137 17.19 22.27 -11.80
C ARG A 137 16.00 21.65 -12.53
N GLU A 138 16.25 20.91 -13.61
CA GLU A 138 15.20 20.26 -14.43
C GLU A 138 14.63 18.97 -13.81
N SER A 139 14.96 18.63 -12.55
CA SER A 139 14.54 17.36 -11.94
C SER A 139 13.02 17.22 -11.79
N LEU A 140 12.29 18.33 -11.75
CA LEU A 140 10.85 18.34 -11.52
C LEU A 140 10.02 18.41 -12.82
N ILE A 141 10.64 18.53 -14.00
CA ILE A 141 9.93 18.79 -15.27
C ILE A 141 8.86 17.73 -15.58
N ASN A 142 9.13 16.46 -15.25
CA ASN A 142 8.22 15.35 -15.48
C ASN A 142 7.36 14.99 -14.25
N LEU A 143 7.45 15.76 -13.16
CA LEU A 143 6.57 15.62 -12.00
C LEU A 143 5.37 16.56 -12.20
N PRO A 144 4.19 16.05 -12.60
CA PRO A 144 3.06 16.90 -12.92
C PRO A 144 2.52 17.60 -11.66
N TYR A 145 1.98 18.79 -11.86
CA TYR A 145 1.38 19.57 -10.78
C TYR A 145 0.19 20.45 -11.20
N ARG A 146 0.03 20.77 -12.49
CA ARG A 146 -1.07 21.63 -12.96
C ARG A 146 -2.40 20.87 -13.01
N ASN A 147 -3.51 21.61 -13.00
CA ASN A 147 -4.87 21.11 -13.21
C ASN A 147 -5.29 20.01 -12.21
N TYR A 148 -4.82 20.12 -10.96
CA TYR A 148 -5.14 19.19 -9.89
C TYR A 148 -5.88 19.92 -8.76
N ASP A 149 -6.95 19.30 -8.24
CA ASP A 149 -7.75 19.87 -7.15
C ASP A 149 -7.03 19.77 -5.80
N TYR A 150 -6.06 20.67 -5.57
CA TYR A 150 -5.31 20.75 -4.31
C TYR A 150 -6.18 21.17 -3.11
N SER A 151 -7.36 21.74 -3.33
CA SER A 151 -8.25 22.16 -2.24
C SER A 151 -8.64 20.98 -1.34
N LYS A 152 -8.69 19.77 -1.90
CA LYS A 152 -8.98 18.52 -1.18
C LYS A 152 -7.77 17.87 -0.53
N VAL A 153 -6.56 18.32 -0.87
CA VAL A 153 -5.31 17.79 -0.29
C VAL A 153 -4.88 18.61 0.93
N LEU A 154 -4.99 19.94 0.83
CA LEU A 154 -4.49 20.86 1.84
C LEU A 154 -5.19 20.66 3.19
N GLY A 155 -4.39 20.43 4.23
CA GLY A 155 -4.89 20.23 5.60
C GLY A 155 -5.63 18.91 5.84
N ALA A 156 -5.61 17.99 4.86
CA ALA A 156 -6.30 16.72 4.94
C ALA A 156 -5.41 15.51 4.58
N CYS A 157 -4.66 15.58 3.47
CA CYS A 157 -4.01 14.41 2.87
C CYS A 157 -2.49 14.52 2.75
N CYS A 158 -1.94 15.73 2.56
CA CYS A 158 -0.51 15.92 2.36
C CYS A 158 -0.08 17.36 2.66
N GLU A 159 1.17 17.51 3.14
CA GLU A 159 1.84 18.79 3.37
C GLU A 159 3.02 18.96 2.41
N ASN A 160 3.49 20.20 2.21
CA ASN A 160 4.64 20.53 1.36
C ASN A 160 4.53 19.96 -0.08
N VAL A 161 3.32 20.01 -0.64
CA VAL A 161 2.99 19.47 -1.96
C VAL A 161 3.84 20.11 -3.07
N ILE A 162 4.44 19.28 -3.93
CA ILE A 162 5.24 19.71 -5.09
C ILE A 162 4.68 19.18 -6.42
N GLY A 163 3.49 18.57 -6.39
CA GLY A 163 2.88 17.88 -7.51
C GLY A 163 2.23 16.58 -7.05
N TYR A 164 2.01 15.67 -8.01
CA TYR A 164 1.45 14.34 -7.74
C TYR A 164 2.13 13.28 -8.61
N ILE A 165 2.00 12.01 -8.21
CA ILE A 165 2.54 10.86 -8.96
C ILE A 165 1.38 10.15 -9.68
N PRO A 166 1.36 10.12 -11.02
CA PRO A 166 0.45 9.27 -11.77
C PRO A 166 0.80 7.80 -11.58
N VAL A 167 -0.16 7.00 -11.10
CA VAL A 167 -0.06 5.53 -11.05
C VAL A 167 -1.07 4.95 -12.04
N PRO A 168 -0.66 4.08 -12.97
CA PRO A 168 -1.59 3.48 -13.93
C PRO A 168 -2.73 2.74 -13.22
N ILE A 169 -3.97 3.01 -13.65
CA ILE A 169 -5.16 2.28 -13.20
C ILE A 169 -5.64 1.39 -14.34
N GLY A 170 -5.88 0.12 -14.03
CA GLY A 170 -6.63 -0.78 -14.89
C GLY A 170 -7.81 -1.41 -14.15
N VAL A 171 -8.53 -2.28 -14.85
CA VAL A 171 -9.74 -2.92 -14.34
C VAL A 171 -9.67 -4.44 -14.49
N ALA A 172 -10.06 -5.16 -13.45
CA ALA A 172 -10.27 -6.61 -13.50
C ALA A 172 -11.75 -6.93 -13.24
N GLY A 173 -12.36 -7.79 -14.06
CA GLY A 173 -13.75 -8.21 -13.87
C GLY A 173 -14.48 -8.61 -15.15
N PRO A 174 -15.79 -8.91 -15.05
CA PRO A 174 -16.60 -8.79 -13.83
C PRO A 174 -16.24 -9.85 -12.78
N LEU A 175 -16.19 -9.45 -11.52
CA LEU A 175 -16.10 -10.34 -10.36
C LEU A 175 -17.49 -10.47 -9.73
N LEU A 176 -18.05 -11.68 -9.72
CA LEU A 176 -19.35 -11.97 -9.11
C LEU A 176 -19.15 -12.27 -7.60
N VAL A 177 -19.63 -11.38 -6.73
CA VAL A 177 -19.53 -11.51 -5.26
C VAL A 177 -20.92 -11.41 -4.67
N ASP A 178 -21.37 -12.47 -3.99
CA ASP A 178 -22.70 -12.57 -3.38
C ASP A 178 -23.82 -12.08 -4.32
N ASP A 179 -23.82 -12.65 -5.53
CA ASP A 179 -24.81 -12.42 -6.58
C ASP A 179 -24.78 -11.00 -7.21
N LYS A 180 -23.77 -10.18 -6.90
CA LYS A 180 -23.53 -8.87 -7.51
C LYS A 180 -22.20 -8.81 -8.27
N LYS A 181 -22.21 -8.22 -9.47
CA LYS A 181 -21.02 -8.06 -10.33
C LYS A 181 -20.28 -6.76 -10.01
N TYR A 182 -18.95 -6.83 -9.94
CA TYR A 182 -18.06 -5.70 -9.72
C TYR A 182 -16.95 -5.65 -10.76
N TYR A 183 -16.57 -4.44 -11.17
CA TYR A 183 -15.37 -4.18 -11.97
C TYR A 183 -14.33 -3.54 -11.06
N ILE A 184 -13.27 -4.27 -10.78
CA ILE A 184 -12.32 -3.96 -9.71
C ILE A 184 -11.27 -2.97 -10.22
N PRO A 185 -11.25 -1.71 -9.74
CA PRO A 185 -10.19 -0.77 -10.09
C PRO A 185 -8.89 -1.15 -9.36
N MET A 186 -7.78 -1.20 -10.09
CA MET A 186 -6.47 -1.60 -9.58
C MET A 186 -5.40 -0.62 -10.06
N ALA A 187 -4.76 0.07 -9.13
CA ALA A 187 -3.65 0.99 -9.40
C ALA A 187 -2.31 0.28 -9.19
N THR A 188 -1.52 0.08 -10.25
CA THR A 188 -0.24 -0.64 -10.15
C THR A 188 0.69 -0.30 -11.30
N THR A 189 1.99 -0.48 -11.05
CA THR A 189 3.04 -0.48 -12.07
C THR A 189 3.61 -1.89 -12.33
N GLU A 190 3.10 -2.91 -11.63
CA GLU A 190 3.51 -4.30 -11.84
C GLU A 190 2.79 -4.90 -13.06
N GLY A 191 3.56 -5.21 -14.11
CA GLY A 191 3.06 -5.92 -15.29
C GLY A 191 2.48 -7.29 -14.91
N CYS A 192 1.50 -7.77 -15.69
CA CYS A 192 0.69 -8.97 -15.45
C CYS A 192 -0.30 -8.93 -14.27
N LEU A 193 -0.17 -8.04 -13.27
CA LEU A 193 -1.00 -8.14 -12.06
C LEU A 193 -2.50 -8.07 -12.38
N ILE A 194 -2.93 -7.04 -13.10
CA ILE A 194 -4.35 -6.85 -13.46
C ILE A 194 -4.82 -7.95 -14.41
N ALA A 195 -4.02 -8.32 -15.41
CA ALA A 195 -4.36 -9.38 -16.36
C ALA A 195 -4.52 -10.75 -15.67
N SER A 196 -3.63 -11.06 -14.71
CA SER A 196 -3.70 -12.27 -13.89
C SER A 196 -4.95 -12.28 -13.03
N THR A 197 -5.24 -11.17 -12.34
CA THR A 197 -6.45 -11.01 -11.52
C THR A 197 -7.72 -11.16 -12.37
N ASN A 198 -7.73 -10.56 -13.56
CA ASN A 198 -8.84 -10.66 -14.51
C ASN A 198 -9.07 -12.10 -15.00
N ARG A 199 -8.00 -12.86 -15.25
CA ARG A 199 -8.09 -14.30 -15.55
C ARG A 199 -8.69 -15.09 -14.38
N GLY A 200 -8.35 -14.70 -13.14
CA GLY A 200 -8.99 -15.22 -11.94
C GLY A 200 -10.49 -14.95 -11.92
N CYS A 201 -10.90 -13.70 -12.14
CA CYS A 201 -12.31 -13.32 -12.25
C CYS A 201 -13.05 -14.17 -13.30
N ARG A 202 -12.41 -14.42 -14.46
CA ARG A 202 -12.96 -15.29 -15.50
C ARG A 202 -13.14 -16.74 -15.06
N ALA A 203 -12.21 -17.29 -14.27
CA ALA A 203 -12.30 -18.66 -13.77
C ALA A 203 -13.46 -18.86 -12.78
N ILE A 204 -13.82 -17.81 -12.03
CA ILE A 204 -14.90 -17.85 -11.03
C ILE A 204 -16.17 -17.15 -11.49
N GLU A 205 -16.26 -16.75 -12.77
CA GLU A 205 -17.39 -15.95 -13.28
C GLU A 205 -18.73 -16.69 -13.14
N LYS A 206 -18.75 -18.00 -13.41
CA LYS A 206 -19.96 -18.83 -13.35
C LYS A 206 -20.32 -19.25 -11.93
N SER A 207 -19.33 -19.57 -11.10
CA SER A 207 -19.56 -20.04 -9.72
C SER A 207 -19.78 -18.90 -8.74
N GLY A 208 -19.20 -17.73 -9.02
CA GLY A 208 -19.17 -16.60 -8.11
C GLY A 208 -18.36 -16.86 -6.85
N VAL A 209 -18.25 -15.82 -6.04
CA VAL A 209 -17.65 -15.87 -4.70
C VAL A 209 -18.74 -15.64 -3.68
N LYS A 210 -18.86 -16.56 -2.71
CA LYS A 210 -19.66 -16.35 -1.50
C LYS A 210 -18.75 -15.73 -0.45
N SER A 211 -19.18 -14.66 0.21
CA SER A 211 -18.37 -14.01 1.23
C SER A 211 -19.15 -13.73 2.51
N ARG A 212 -18.46 -13.74 3.66
CA ARG A 212 -19.02 -13.39 4.97
C ARG A 212 -18.07 -12.49 5.74
N LEU A 213 -18.63 -11.48 6.38
CA LEU A 213 -17.94 -10.67 7.39
C LEU A 213 -18.06 -11.40 8.73
N ILE A 214 -16.93 -11.71 9.36
CA ILE A 214 -16.85 -12.42 10.64
C ILE A 214 -16.75 -11.45 11.81
N SER A 215 -16.03 -10.35 11.64
CA SER A 215 -15.93 -9.30 12.66
C SER A 215 -15.67 -7.94 12.05
N ASP A 216 -16.07 -6.89 12.77
CA ASP A 216 -15.81 -5.49 12.44
C ASP A 216 -15.43 -4.72 13.70
N GLY A 217 -14.17 -4.30 13.79
CA GLY A 217 -13.70 -3.50 14.91
C GLY A 217 -12.28 -2.98 14.68
N MET A 218 -12.13 -1.67 14.49
CA MET A 218 -10.82 -1.02 14.52
C MET A 218 -10.28 -1.00 15.95
N THR A 219 -8.96 -0.88 16.11
CA THR A 219 -8.32 -0.98 17.41
C THR A 219 -7.32 0.12 17.71
N ARG A 220 -7.22 0.47 19.00
CA ARG A 220 -6.14 1.27 19.58
C ARG A 220 -5.76 0.68 20.92
N ALA A 221 -4.46 0.59 21.16
CA ALA A 221 -3.91 0.01 22.36
C ALA A 221 -2.89 0.93 23.00
N PRO A 222 -3.28 1.83 23.92
CA PRO A 222 -2.36 2.58 24.75
C PRO A 222 -1.52 1.68 25.64
N VAL A 223 -0.39 2.23 26.07
CA VAL A 223 0.41 1.71 27.18
C VAL A 223 0.36 2.71 28.33
N VAL A 224 -0.01 2.21 29.50
CA VAL A 224 -0.02 2.97 30.76
C VAL A 224 0.91 2.30 31.76
N ARG A 225 1.34 3.04 32.78
CA ARG A 225 2.25 2.59 33.82
C ARG A 225 1.68 2.85 35.20
N PHE A 226 1.85 1.88 36.08
CA PHE A 226 1.47 1.96 37.48
C PHE A 226 2.70 1.91 38.40
N PRO A 227 2.57 2.28 39.68
CA PRO A 227 3.67 2.16 40.65
C PRO A 227 4.16 0.72 40.84
N SER A 228 3.25 -0.27 40.77
CA SER A 228 3.54 -1.70 40.97
C SER A 228 2.69 -2.59 40.07
N ILE A 229 3.09 -3.87 39.95
CA ILE A 229 2.32 -4.90 39.25
C ILE A 229 0.96 -5.17 39.92
N VAL A 230 0.86 -5.00 41.25
CA VAL A 230 -0.38 -5.17 41.99
C VAL A 230 -1.39 -4.12 41.50
N LYS A 231 -0.98 -2.85 41.43
CA LYS A 231 -1.85 -1.77 40.94
C LYS A 231 -2.25 -1.92 39.48
N ALA A 232 -1.33 -2.38 38.62
CA ALA A 232 -1.68 -2.70 37.24
C ALA A 232 -2.71 -3.84 37.15
N SER A 233 -2.61 -4.84 38.03
CA SER A 233 -3.56 -5.96 38.12
C SER A 233 -4.92 -5.51 38.65
N ASP A 234 -4.95 -4.60 39.63
CA ASP A 234 -6.19 -4.01 40.14
C ASP A 234 -6.96 -3.30 39.02
N ALA A 235 -6.26 -2.53 38.19
CA ALA A 235 -6.85 -1.87 37.02
C ALA A 235 -7.39 -2.88 35.99
N VAL A 236 -6.72 -4.01 35.78
CA VAL A 236 -7.23 -5.08 34.90
C VAL A 236 -8.52 -5.68 35.43
N THR A 237 -8.58 -5.99 36.73
CA THR A 237 -9.78 -6.51 37.37
C THR A 237 -10.92 -5.50 37.29
N TRP A 238 -10.63 -4.23 37.55
CA TRP A 238 -11.61 -3.15 37.44
C TRP A 238 -12.16 -3.00 36.02
N ILE A 239 -11.30 -3.01 34.98
CA ILE A 239 -11.72 -2.92 33.57
C ILE A 239 -12.60 -4.12 33.15
N LYS A 240 -12.38 -5.31 33.72
CA LYS A 240 -13.12 -6.53 33.39
C LYS A 240 -14.47 -6.63 34.10
N ASP A 241 -14.67 -5.88 35.17
CA ASP A 241 -15.97 -5.78 35.81
C ASP A 241 -17.02 -5.19 34.83
N THR A 242 -18.23 -5.73 34.87
CA THR A 242 -19.24 -5.46 33.84
C THR A 242 -19.74 -4.02 33.90
N ASP A 243 -19.96 -3.50 35.11
CA ASP A 243 -20.47 -2.14 35.31
C ASP A 243 -19.39 -1.11 34.98
N ASN A 244 -18.13 -1.38 35.34
CA ASN A 244 -17.00 -0.53 35.01
C ASN A 244 -16.70 -0.53 33.50
N PHE A 245 -16.79 -1.68 32.82
CA PHE A 245 -16.71 -1.73 31.36
C PHE A 245 -17.84 -0.90 30.72
N ALA A 246 -19.07 -1.00 31.23
CA ALA A 246 -20.20 -0.21 30.74
C ALA A 246 -19.96 1.30 30.91
N ALA A 247 -19.39 1.72 32.03
CA ALA A 247 -19.00 3.11 32.26
C ALA A 247 -17.90 3.59 31.27
N LEU A 248 -16.88 2.77 31.03
CA LEU A 248 -15.85 3.06 30.03
C LEU A 248 -16.44 3.13 28.62
N LYS A 249 -17.35 2.21 28.28
CA LYS A 249 -18.06 2.21 27.01
C LYS A 249 -18.87 3.49 26.81
N LEU A 250 -19.60 3.94 27.83
CA LEU A 250 -20.34 5.20 27.78
C LEU A 250 -19.38 6.39 27.53
N SER A 251 -18.24 6.41 28.23
CA SER A 251 -17.20 7.43 28.04
C SER A 251 -16.64 7.40 26.61
N PHE A 252 -16.32 6.21 26.09
CA PHE A 252 -15.80 6.03 24.74
C PHE A 252 -16.78 6.53 23.67
N ASP A 253 -18.01 6.02 23.76
CA ASP A 253 -19.08 6.24 22.78
C ASP A 253 -19.58 7.70 22.79
N SER A 254 -19.35 8.45 23.87
CA SER A 254 -19.67 9.89 23.94
C SER A 254 -18.87 10.74 22.95
N THR A 255 -17.73 10.23 22.47
CA THR A 255 -16.81 11.01 21.63
C THR A 255 -17.20 11.08 20.16
N SER A 256 -18.10 10.18 19.72
CA SER A 256 -18.54 10.05 18.32
C SER A 256 -19.86 9.30 18.22
N ARG A 257 -20.73 9.71 17.29
CA ARG A 257 -21.98 9.00 16.99
C ARG A 257 -21.76 7.59 16.42
N PHE A 258 -20.64 7.37 15.74
CA PHE A 258 -20.33 6.12 15.03
C PHE A 258 -19.36 5.21 15.79
N ALA A 259 -18.62 5.74 16.77
CA ALA A 259 -17.71 4.94 17.57
C ALA A 259 -18.54 4.12 18.57
N LYS A 260 -18.47 2.79 18.47
CA LYS A 260 -19.18 1.90 19.40
C LYS A 260 -18.21 0.89 19.97
N LEU A 261 -17.77 1.10 21.22
CA LEU A 261 -16.85 0.21 21.90
C LEU A 261 -17.49 -1.18 22.06
N GLN A 262 -16.84 -2.19 21.52
CA GLN A 262 -17.30 -3.58 21.59
C GLN A 262 -16.59 -4.35 22.68
N LYS A 263 -15.27 -4.16 22.82
CA LYS A 263 -14.42 -4.96 23.71
C LYS A 263 -13.18 -4.20 24.13
N ILE A 264 -12.70 -4.48 25.35
CA ILE A 264 -11.36 -4.13 25.81
C ILE A 264 -10.60 -5.43 26.12
N SER A 265 -9.37 -5.57 25.61
CA SER A 265 -8.45 -6.64 25.99
C SER A 265 -7.23 -6.05 26.67
N THR A 266 -6.78 -6.64 27.78
CA THR A 266 -5.67 -6.12 28.59
C THR A 266 -4.49 -7.09 28.60
N HIS A 267 -3.28 -6.54 28.56
CA HIS A 267 -2.03 -7.29 28.63
C HIS A 267 -1.07 -6.61 29.61
N ILE A 268 -0.55 -7.34 30.60
CA ILE A 268 0.39 -6.82 31.60
C ILE A 268 1.81 -7.27 31.24
N ALA A 269 2.77 -6.35 31.37
CA ALA A 269 4.20 -6.65 31.35
C ALA A 269 4.88 -5.90 32.50
N GLY A 270 5.18 -6.59 33.60
CA GLY A 270 5.64 -5.94 34.83
C GLY A 270 4.59 -4.95 35.35
N ARG A 271 4.96 -3.67 35.49
CA ARG A 271 4.05 -2.59 35.90
C ARG A 271 3.44 -1.80 34.74
N TYR A 272 3.64 -2.26 33.50
CA TYR A 272 2.99 -1.71 32.32
C TYR A 272 1.70 -2.47 32.04
N LEU A 273 0.66 -1.72 31.67
CA LEU A 273 -0.61 -2.24 31.22
C LEU A 273 -0.89 -1.73 29.80
N PHE A 274 -1.07 -2.66 28.87
CA PHE A 274 -1.51 -2.40 27.51
C PHE A 274 -3.01 -2.67 27.41
N ILE A 275 -3.78 -1.69 26.95
CA ILE A 275 -5.25 -1.75 26.95
C ILE A 275 -5.75 -1.64 25.52
N ARG A 276 -6.07 -2.75 24.87
CA ARG A 276 -6.52 -2.81 23.48
C ARG A 276 -8.04 -2.59 23.39
N PHE A 277 -8.45 -1.39 23.02
CA PHE A 277 -9.83 -1.03 22.72
C PHE A 277 -10.20 -1.51 21.31
N VAL A 278 -11.40 -2.07 21.16
CA VAL A 278 -11.96 -2.53 19.89
C VAL A 278 -13.33 -1.88 19.72
N ALA A 279 -13.55 -1.13 18.63
CA ALA A 279 -14.82 -0.47 18.38
C ALA A 279 -15.18 -0.45 16.90
N GLU A 280 -16.48 -0.41 16.61
CA GLU A 280 -17.00 -0.08 15.28
C GLU A 280 -16.77 1.40 15.00
N THR A 281 -16.63 1.74 13.71
CA THR A 281 -16.30 3.10 13.27
C THR A 281 -17.15 3.58 12.09
N GLY A 282 -18.30 2.92 11.88
CA GLY A 282 -19.14 3.13 10.71
C GLY A 282 -18.37 2.86 9.42
N ASP A 283 -18.50 3.75 8.44
CA ASP A 283 -17.84 3.62 7.14
C ASP A 283 -16.40 4.17 7.11
N ALA A 284 -15.95 4.79 8.21
CA ALA A 284 -14.55 5.22 8.32
C ALA A 284 -13.67 4.02 8.65
N MET A 285 -12.42 4.04 8.16
CA MET A 285 -11.38 3.15 8.68
C MET A 285 -11.18 3.39 10.20
N GLY A 286 -11.32 4.66 10.64
CA GLY A 286 -11.69 4.96 12.02
C GLY A 286 -10.55 5.20 13.01
N MET A 287 -9.30 5.29 12.54
CA MET A 287 -8.14 5.45 13.42
C MET A 287 -8.16 6.72 14.29
N ASN A 288 -8.56 7.86 13.72
CA ASN A 288 -8.70 9.11 14.49
C ASN A 288 -9.86 9.03 15.50
N MET A 289 -10.96 8.42 15.08
CA MET A 289 -12.18 8.26 15.88
C MET A 289 -11.91 7.39 17.12
N ILE A 290 -11.28 6.24 16.92
CA ILE A 290 -10.89 5.32 17.99
C ILE A 290 -9.86 5.97 18.93
N SER A 291 -8.87 6.71 18.41
CA SER A 291 -7.88 7.38 19.26
C SER A 291 -8.53 8.37 20.23
N LYS A 292 -9.50 9.16 19.73
CA LYS A 292 -10.26 10.12 20.55
C LYS A 292 -11.08 9.42 21.64
N GLY A 293 -11.80 8.34 21.29
CA GLY A 293 -12.54 7.53 22.26
C GLY A 293 -11.62 6.94 23.33
N THR A 294 -10.46 6.44 22.91
CA THR A 294 -9.46 5.85 23.79
C THR A 294 -8.89 6.87 24.78
N GLU A 295 -8.53 8.06 24.32
CA GLU A 295 -8.03 9.14 25.18
C GLU A 295 -9.07 9.53 26.26
N CYS A 296 -10.34 9.62 25.87
CA CYS A 296 -11.43 9.88 26.82
C CYS A 296 -11.53 8.79 27.90
N CYS A 297 -11.47 7.51 27.51
CA CYS A 297 -11.46 6.39 28.46
C CYS A 297 -10.23 6.40 29.38
N LEU A 298 -9.05 6.75 28.86
CA LEU A 298 -7.85 6.83 29.68
C LEU A 298 -7.97 7.92 30.76
N HIS A 299 -8.55 9.07 30.43
CA HIS A 299 -8.83 10.09 31.43
C HIS A 299 -9.89 9.65 32.46
N ALA A 300 -10.90 8.88 32.04
CA ALA A 300 -11.85 8.27 32.96
C ALA A 300 -11.15 7.27 33.91
N LEU A 301 -10.25 6.42 33.38
CA LEU A 301 -9.43 5.50 34.16
C LEU A 301 -8.51 6.23 35.14
N GLN A 302 -7.87 7.33 34.73
CA GLN A 302 -6.98 8.11 35.61
C GLN A 302 -7.73 8.73 36.80
N ARG A 303 -9.03 9.02 36.69
CA ARG A 303 -9.81 9.49 37.84
C ARG A 303 -10.00 8.40 38.90
N HIS A 304 -10.11 7.14 38.47
CA HIS A 304 -10.23 5.99 39.37
C HIS A 304 -8.87 5.51 39.88
N PHE A 305 -7.84 5.62 39.05
CA PHE A 305 -6.45 5.29 39.36
C PHE A 305 -5.54 6.53 39.18
N PRO A 306 -5.52 7.47 40.14
CA PRO A 306 -4.72 8.70 40.04
C PRO A 306 -3.21 8.46 39.86
N GLU A 307 -2.73 7.30 40.32
CA GLU A 307 -1.34 6.87 40.15
C GLU A 307 -1.01 6.31 38.74
N MET A 308 -2.01 6.20 37.86
CA MET A 308 -1.83 5.71 36.48
C MET A 308 -1.23 6.80 35.60
N GLU A 309 -0.08 6.49 35.00
CA GLU A 309 0.60 7.34 34.03
C GLU A 309 0.30 6.87 32.60
N ILE A 310 -0.23 7.75 31.76
CA ILE A 310 -0.40 7.49 30.33
C ILE A 310 0.94 7.74 29.65
N LEU A 311 1.61 6.69 29.17
CA LEU A 311 2.89 6.82 28.49
C LEU A 311 2.71 7.09 26.99
N SER A 312 1.74 6.43 26.36
CA SER A 312 1.42 6.64 24.95
C SER A 312 0.01 6.12 24.64
N LEU A 313 -0.70 6.85 23.76
CA LEU A 313 -1.97 6.38 23.18
C LEU A 313 -1.78 5.14 22.29
N SER A 314 -0.57 4.88 21.80
CA SER A 314 -0.24 3.72 20.97
C SER A 314 0.99 3.01 21.52
N GLY A 315 0.77 1.98 22.33
CA GLY A 315 1.78 1.06 22.86
C GLY A 315 2.13 -0.10 21.95
N ASN A 316 1.87 0.00 20.63
CA ASN A 316 2.15 -1.04 19.63
C ASN A 316 1.44 -2.40 19.82
N VAL A 317 0.40 -2.47 20.66
CA VAL A 317 -0.49 -3.65 20.81
C VAL A 317 -1.82 -3.46 20.03
N CYS A 318 -1.88 -2.45 19.15
CA CYS A 318 -3.09 -2.19 18.34
C CYS A 318 -3.37 -3.36 17.38
N THR A 319 -2.49 -3.73 16.43
CA THR A 319 -1.16 -3.18 16.07
C THR A 319 -1.20 -2.50 14.70
N ASP A 320 -0.83 -1.23 14.61
CA ASP A 320 -0.98 -0.45 13.38
C ASP A 320 0.25 -0.45 12.49
N LYS A 321 0.13 -0.86 11.22
CA LYS A 321 1.20 -0.79 10.20
C LYS A 321 2.50 -1.55 10.58
N LYS A 322 2.37 -2.60 11.39
CA LYS A 322 3.47 -3.52 11.73
C LYS A 322 2.94 -4.96 11.70
N PRO A 323 3.74 -5.93 11.25
CA PRO A 323 3.34 -7.34 11.33
C PRO A 323 3.14 -7.72 12.80
N SER A 324 2.04 -8.39 13.11
CA SER A 324 1.72 -8.74 14.49
C SER A 324 0.74 -9.91 14.58
N ALA A 325 1.11 -10.92 15.37
CA ALA A 325 0.26 -12.08 15.65
C ALA A 325 -1.08 -11.68 16.29
N ILE A 326 -1.14 -10.57 17.02
CA ILE A 326 -2.40 -10.13 17.65
C ILE A 326 -3.45 -9.73 16.60
N ASN A 327 -3.04 -9.13 15.48
CA ASN A 327 -3.97 -8.81 14.40
C ASN A 327 -4.45 -10.07 13.67
N TRP A 328 -3.56 -11.07 13.56
CA TRP A 328 -3.88 -12.37 12.98
C TRP A 328 -4.88 -13.17 13.83
N LEU A 329 -4.67 -13.21 15.15
CA LEU A 329 -5.43 -14.06 16.07
C LEU A 329 -6.67 -13.38 16.67
N GLN A 330 -6.64 -12.05 16.83
CA GLN A 330 -7.70 -11.29 17.49
C GLN A 330 -8.35 -10.25 16.58
N ASN A 331 -8.09 -10.35 15.27
CA ASN A 331 -8.63 -9.51 14.20
C ASN A 331 -8.27 -8.01 14.36
N ARG A 332 -8.47 -7.24 13.29
CA ARG A 332 -8.38 -5.76 13.32
C ARG A 332 -9.05 -5.14 12.09
N GLY A 333 -9.95 -4.19 12.28
CA GLY A 333 -10.78 -3.72 11.18
C GLY A 333 -11.80 -4.80 10.79
N LYS A 334 -11.83 -5.21 9.53
CA LYS A 334 -12.79 -6.17 8.99
C LYS A 334 -12.15 -7.55 8.84
N SER A 335 -12.73 -8.56 9.47
CA SER A 335 -12.39 -9.97 9.24
C SER A 335 -13.34 -10.55 8.21
N VAL A 336 -12.83 -11.01 7.08
CA VAL A 336 -13.63 -11.51 5.96
C VAL A 336 -13.18 -12.92 5.58
N VAL A 337 -14.16 -13.76 5.24
CA VAL A 337 -13.92 -15.06 4.60
C VAL A 337 -14.64 -15.09 3.25
N CYS A 338 -13.97 -15.61 2.24
CA CYS A 338 -14.54 -15.83 0.91
C CYS A 338 -14.30 -17.28 0.49
N GLU A 339 -15.23 -17.85 -0.26
CA GLU A 339 -15.09 -19.16 -0.88
C GLU A 339 -15.67 -19.19 -2.30
N CYS A 340 -15.14 -20.11 -3.11
CA CYS A 340 -15.69 -20.45 -4.41
C CYS A 340 -15.37 -21.91 -4.77
N ILE A 341 -16.22 -22.49 -5.62
CA ILE A 341 -15.99 -23.81 -6.22
C ILE A 341 -15.71 -23.61 -7.71
N ILE A 342 -14.66 -24.22 -8.24
CA ILE A 342 -14.26 -24.11 -9.65
C ILE A 342 -14.33 -25.50 -10.27
N SER A 343 -15.09 -25.65 -11.36
CA SER A 343 -15.20 -26.94 -12.02
C SER A 343 -13.87 -27.38 -12.63
N SER A 344 -13.61 -28.69 -12.67
CA SER A 344 -12.41 -29.26 -13.28
C SER A 344 -12.21 -28.80 -14.73
N GLU A 345 -13.29 -28.65 -15.50
CA GLU A 345 -13.29 -28.10 -16.87
C GLU A 345 -12.71 -26.67 -16.90
N VAL A 346 -13.10 -25.81 -15.96
CA VAL A 346 -12.61 -24.43 -15.90
C VAL A 346 -11.17 -24.38 -15.40
N VAL A 347 -10.79 -25.24 -14.45
CA VAL A 347 -9.40 -25.38 -14.02
C VAL A 347 -8.50 -25.76 -15.22
N ALA A 348 -8.92 -26.72 -16.04
CA ALA A 348 -8.17 -27.13 -17.23
C ALA A 348 -8.19 -26.05 -18.34
N SER A 349 -9.36 -25.51 -18.67
CA SER A 349 -9.54 -24.63 -19.83
C SER A 349 -9.13 -23.18 -19.58
N VAL A 350 -9.32 -22.63 -18.38
CA VAL A 350 -8.99 -21.24 -18.04
C VAL A 350 -7.69 -21.16 -17.26
N LEU A 351 -7.55 -21.97 -16.20
CA LEU A 351 -6.37 -21.95 -15.32
C LEU A 351 -5.20 -22.77 -15.90
N LYS A 352 -5.44 -23.58 -16.93
CA LYS A 352 -4.39 -24.34 -17.67
C LYS A 352 -3.56 -25.23 -16.74
N THR A 353 -4.22 -25.86 -15.77
CA THR A 353 -3.61 -26.77 -14.79
C THR A 353 -4.64 -27.82 -14.36
N THR A 354 -4.37 -28.58 -13.30
CA THR A 354 -5.30 -29.54 -12.68
C THR A 354 -5.58 -29.18 -11.23
N THR A 355 -6.73 -29.59 -10.71
CA THR A 355 -7.13 -29.43 -9.30
C THR A 355 -6.08 -30.02 -8.36
N LYS A 356 -5.60 -31.24 -8.66
CA LYS A 356 -4.55 -31.91 -7.88
C LYS A 356 -3.27 -31.08 -7.80
N ALA A 357 -2.80 -30.51 -8.91
CA ALA A 357 -1.58 -29.71 -8.93
C ALA A 357 -1.74 -28.40 -8.13
N LEU A 358 -2.92 -27.78 -8.15
CA LEU A 358 -3.22 -26.59 -7.37
C LEU A 358 -3.22 -26.88 -5.87
N ILE A 359 -3.86 -27.98 -5.44
CA ILE A 359 -3.91 -28.40 -4.03
C ILE A 359 -2.50 -28.72 -3.52
N ASP A 360 -1.75 -29.54 -4.26
CA ASP A 360 -0.38 -29.92 -3.90
C ASP A 360 0.53 -28.69 -3.77
N LEU A 361 0.44 -27.75 -4.73
CA LEU A 361 1.17 -26.49 -4.65
C LEU A 361 0.71 -25.63 -3.47
N ASN A 362 -0.59 -25.54 -3.18
CA ASN A 362 -1.09 -24.74 -2.06
C ASN A 362 -0.57 -25.27 -0.72
N ILE A 363 -0.59 -26.59 -0.52
CA ILE A 363 -0.07 -27.23 0.68
C ILE A 363 1.45 -26.99 0.77
N SER A 364 2.21 -27.33 -0.27
CA SER A 364 3.66 -27.23 -0.23
C SER A 364 4.17 -25.79 -0.14
N LYS A 365 3.52 -24.83 -0.83
CA LYS A 365 3.92 -23.41 -0.85
C LYS A 365 3.29 -22.61 0.28
N ASN A 366 1.96 -22.46 0.25
CA ASN A 366 1.26 -21.50 1.10
C ASN A 366 1.18 -21.98 2.55
N MET A 367 1.18 -23.29 2.80
CA MET A 367 1.23 -23.86 4.15
C MET A 367 2.66 -24.19 4.57
N VAL A 368 3.25 -25.26 4.02
CA VAL A 368 4.55 -25.79 4.47
C VAL A 368 5.68 -24.77 4.24
N GLY A 369 5.75 -24.15 3.06
CA GLY A 369 6.75 -23.12 2.76
C GLY A 369 6.66 -21.92 3.71
N SER A 370 5.46 -21.40 3.95
CA SER A 370 5.22 -20.30 4.89
C SER A 370 5.55 -20.67 6.34
N ALA A 371 5.26 -21.92 6.75
CA ALA A 371 5.60 -22.43 8.07
C ALA A 371 7.12 -22.52 8.27
N ILE A 372 7.86 -23.04 7.27
CA ILE A 372 9.34 -23.07 7.28
C ILE A 372 9.91 -21.66 7.36
N ALA A 373 9.29 -20.69 6.67
CA ALA A 373 9.71 -19.30 6.69
C ALA A 373 9.39 -18.56 8.01
N GLY A 374 8.70 -19.19 8.97
CA GLY A 374 8.25 -18.53 10.20
C GLY A 374 7.22 -17.43 9.97
N SER A 375 6.44 -17.52 8.88
CA SER A 375 5.43 -16.54 8.53
C SER A 375 4.26 -16.55 9.52
N ILE A 376 3.79 -15.37 9.93
CA ILE A 376 2.57 -15.19 10.72
C ILE A 376 1.59 -14.37 9.88
N GLY A 377 0.48 -15.01 9.49
CA GLY A 377 -0.58 -14.40 8.68
C GLY A 377 -0.31 -14.37 7.17
N GLY A 378 0.89 -14.73 6.72
CA GLY A 378 1.24 -14.81 5.29
C GLY A 378 1.13 -16.23 4.72
N PHE A 379 -0.03 -16.87 4.85
CA PHE A 379 -0.29 -18.23 4.31
C PHE A 379 -1.00 -18.15 2.94
N ASN A 380 -0.44 -17.37 2.03
CA ASN A 380 -1.02 -17.03 0.73
C ASN A 380 0.06 -16.82 -0.33
N ALA A 381 -0.34 -16.63 -1.59
CA ALA A 381 0.59 -16.39 -2.68
C ALA A 381 0.97 -14.92 -2.85
N HIS A 382 -0.02 -14.03 -3.00
CA HIS A 382 0.20 -12.60 -3.28
C HIS A 382 -0.98 -11.72 -2.87
N ALA A 383 -1.66 -12.00 -1.75
CA ALA A 383 -2.77 -11.17 -1.28
C ALA A 383 -2.39 -9.68 -1.19
N ALA A 384 -1.15 -9.38 -0.79
CA ALA A 384 -0.60 -8.03 -0.71
C ALA A 384 -0.62 -7.27 -2.05
N ASN A 385 -0.41 -7.94 -3.19
CA ASN A 385 -0.46 -7.29 -4.50
C ASN A 385 -1.87 -6.77 -4.81
N ILE A 386 -2.88 -7.61 -4.57
CA ILE A 386 -4.29 -7.27 -4.82
C ILE A 386 -4.74 -6.17 -3.86
N VAL A 387 -4.46 -6.34 -2.56
CA VAL A 387 -4.79 -5.36 -1.51
C VAL A 387 -4.19 -4.00 -1.85
N THR A 388 -2.88 -3.95 -2.14
CA THR A 388 -2.20 -2.69 -2.45
C THR A 388 -2.78 -2.00 -3.68
N ALA A 389 -3.03 -2.76 -4.76
CA ALA A 389 -3.54 -2.18 -5.99
C ALA A 389 -4.94 -1.57 -5.82
N ILE A 390 -5.83 -2.24 -5.07
CA ILE A 390 -7.16 -1.72 -4.74
C ILE A 390 -7.05 -0.54 -3.76
N PHE A 391 -6.16 -0.63 -2.76
CA PHE A 391 -6.00 0.40 -1.73
C PHE A 391 -5.56 1.74 -2.33
N ILE A 392 -4.56 1.72 -3.22
CA ILE A 392 -4.11 2.93 -3.92
C ILE A 392 -5.24 3.49 -4.81
N ALA A 393 -5.93 2.62 -5.57
CA ALA A 393 -7.02 3.04 -6.45
C ALA A 393 -8.18 3.68 -5.68
N THR A 394 -8.48 3.18 -4.49
CA THR A 394 -9.67 3.59 -3.71
C THR A 394 -9.35 4.53 -2.54
N GLY A 395 -8.14 5.08 -2.47
CA GLY A 395 -7.76 6.11 -1.49
C GLY A 395 -7.63 5.61 -0.06
N GLN A 396 -7.30 4.34 0.11
CA GLN A 396 -7.00 3.74 1.42
C GLN A 396 -5.57 4.07 1.85
N ASP A 397 -5.25 3.78 3.10
CA ASP A 397 -3.89 3.90 3.61
C ASP A 397 -3.05 2.68 3.16
N ALA A 398 -2.25 2.86 2.11
CA ALA A 398 -1.44 1.79 1.54
C ALA A 398 -0.42 1.20 2.53
N ALA A 399 -0.02 1.92 3.58
CA ALA A 399 0.88 1.38 4.60
C ALA A 399 0.18 0.31 5.48
N GLN A 400 -1.15 0.32 5.54
CA GLN A 400 -1.93 -0.71 6.23
C GLN A 400 -1.97 -2.04 5.45
N ASN A 401 -1.43 -2.10 4.22
CA ASN A 401 -1.22 -3.36 3.51
C ASN A 401 -0.48 -4.40 4.37
N ILE A 402 0.41 -3.96 5.27
CA ILE A 402 1.17 -4.84 6.19
C ILE A 402 0.26 -5.81 6.95
N SER A 403 -0.90 -5.35 7.43
CA SER A 403 -1.86 -6.15 8.18
C SER A 403 -3.10 -6.50 7.36
N SER A 404 -3.53 -5.62 6.45
CA SER A 404 -4.65 -5.89 5.54
C SER A 404 -4.38 -7.02 4.56
N SER A 405 -3.12 -7.40 4.32
CA SER A 405 -2.75 -8.53 3.48
C SER A 405 -2.59 -9.87 4.21
N ASN A 406 -2.82 -9.89 5.53
CA ASN A 406 -2.93 -11.15 6.27
C ASN A 406 -4.01 -12.01 5.60
N CYS A 407 -3.62 -13.17 5.11
CA CYS A 407 -4.49 -14.06 4.36
C CYS A 407 -4.03 -15.50 4.50
N MET A 408 -5.00 -16.39 4.71
CA MET A 408 -4.84 -17.83 4.57
C MET A 408 -5.66 -18.32 3.38
N THR A 409 -4.97 -18.94 2.43
CA THR A 409 -5.55 -19.53 1.23
C THR A 409 -5.63 -21.05 1.36
N ILE A 410 -6.84 -21.61 1.31
CA ILE A 410 -7.06 -23.05 1.38
C ILE A 410 -7.57 -23.54 0.02
N MET A 411 -7.09 -24.72 -0.39
CA MET A 411 -7.50 -25.39 -1.63
C MET A 411 -7.71 -26.87 -1.35
N GLU A 412 -8.88 -27.40 -1.72
CA GLU A 412 -9.31 -28.76 -1.41
C GLU A 412 -10.05 -29.40 -2.60
N PRO A 413 -10.05 -30.74 -2.70
CA PRO A 413 -10.88 -31.42 -3.69
C PRO A 413 -12.36 -31.23 -3.35
N TRP A 414 -13.21 -31.07 -4.36
CA TRP A 414 -14.64 -30.87 -4.21
C TRP A 414 -15.45 -31.76 -5.16
N GLY A 415 -16.71 -32.02 -4.78
CA GLY A 415 -17.64 -32.87 -5.52
C GLY A 415 -17.42 -34.36 -5.28
N GLN A 416 -18.32 -35.20 -5.81
CA GLN A 416 -18.33 -36.64 -5.57
C GLN A 416 -17.03 -37.34 -5.99
N ASN A 417 -16.40 -36.85 -7.06
CA ASN A 417 -15.17 -37.43 -7.61
C ASN A 417 -13.90 -36.68 -7.17
N GLY A 418 -14.03 -35.58 -6.41
CA GLY A 418 -12.90 -34.75 -5.98
C GLY A 418 -12.16 -34.03 -7.10
N GLU A 419 -12.79 -33.87 -8.27
CA GLU A 419 -12.16 -33.25 -9.45
C GLU A 419 -12.31 -31.73 -9.48
N ASP A 420 -13.34 -31.19 -8.85
CA ASP A 420 -13.55 -29.75 -8.74
C ASP A 420 -12.67 -29.19 -7.62
N LEU A 421 -12.39 -27.88 -7.70
CA LEU A 421 -11.54 -27.20 -6.74
C LEU A 421 -12.39 -26.34 -5.81
N TYR A 422 -12.39 -26.67 -4.52
CA TYR A 422 -12.79 -25.72 -3.48
C TYR A 422 -11.63 -24.78 -3.18
N VAL A 423 -11.89 -23.48 -3.12
CA VAL A 423 -10.91 -22.47 -2.71
C VAL A 423 -11.55 -21.55 -1.68
N SER A 424 -10.80 -21.20 -0.63
CA SER A 424 -11.16 -20.12 0.28
C SER A 424 -10.00 -19.19 0.60
N CYS A 425 -10.34 -17.94 0.93
CA CYS A 425 -9.41 -16.96 1.47
C CYS A 425 -10.00 -16.37 2.76
N THR A 426 -9.21 -16.38 3.83
CA THR A 426 -9.57 -15.79 5.13
C THR A 426 -8.63 -14.64 5.44
N MET A 427 -9.17 -13.43 5.56
CA MET A 427 -8.44 -12.20 5.82
C MET A 427 -8.93 -11.54 7.11
N PRO A 428 -8.27 -11.78 8.26
CA PRO A 428 -8.79 -11.40 9.58
C PRO A 428 -8.62 -9.92 9.93
N SER A 429 -7.83 -9.18 9.15
CA SER A 429 -7.40 -7.84 9.55
C SER A 429 -7.40 -6.80 8.42
N ILE A 430 -8.46 -6.76 7.59
CA ILE A 430 -8.60 -5.75 6.53
C ILE A 430 -8.98 -4.39 7.13
N GLU A 431 -8.05 -3.44 7.09
CA GLU A 431 -8.24 -2.07 7.56
C GLU A 431 -8.66 -1.18 6.39
N ILE A 432 -9.93 -0.78 6.37
CA ILE A 432 -10.52 -0.15 5.18
C ILE A 432 -11.68 0.76 5.54
N GLY A 433 -11.88 1.81 4.73
CA GLY A 433 -12.99 2.74 4.89
C GLY A 433 -13.40 3.37 3.57
N THR A 434 -14.59 3.96 3.53
CA THR A 434 -15.15 4.63 2.36
C THR A 434 -15.37 6.13 2.61
N ILE A 435 -15.01 6.61 3.80
CA ILE A 435 -14.96 8.02 4.20
C ILE A 435 -13.63 8.38 4.87
N GLY A 436 -13.18 9.61 4.64
CA GLY A 436 -11.98 10.19 5.25
C GLY A 436 -10.67 9.73 4.60
N GLY A 437 -9.57 10.41 4.96
CA GLY A 437 -8.26 10.16 4.34
C GLY A 437 -8.31 10.40 2.82
N GLY A 438 -7.62 9.54 2.06
CA GLY A 438 -7.52 9.66 0.61
C GLY A 438 -8.82 9.41 -0.16
N THR A 439 -9.87 8.87 0.47
CA THR A 439 -11.14 8.56 -0.22
C THR A 439 -11.86 9.81 -0.72
N ILE A 440 -11.55 10.98 -0.17
CA ILE A 440 -12.15 12.27 -0.56
C ILE A 440 -11.60 12.80 -1.89
N LEU A 441 -10.45 12.30 -2.33
CA LEU A 441 -9.78 12.76 -3.54
C LEU A 441 -10.58 12.32 -4.78
N PRO A 442 -10.70 13.15 -5.83
CA PRO A 442 -11.64 12.91 -6.93
C PRO A 442 -11.43 11.56 -7.65
N ALA A 443 -10.19 11.22 -7.98
CA ALA A 443 -9.88 9.97 -8.70
C ALA A 443 -10.18 8.73 -7.85
N GLN A 444 -9.83 8.75 -6.57
CA GLN A 444 -10.08 7.67 -5.61
C GLN A 444 -11.57 7.51 -5.32
N SER A 445 -12.29 8.63 -5.19
CA SER A 445 -13.75 8.68 -5.08
C SER A 445 -14.42 8.02 -6.29
N ALA A 446 -13.97 8.31 -7.52
CA ALA A 446 -14.51 7.68 -8.72
C ALA A 446 -14.32 6.15 -8.72
N CYS A 447 -13.18 5.65 -8.23
CA CYS A 447 -12.95 4.21 -8.08
C CYS A 447 -13.88 3.57 -7.03
N LEU A 448 -14.22 4.29 -5.96
CA LEU A 448 -15.23 3.84 -4.99
C LEU A 448 -16.65 3.86 -5.59
N ASP A 449 -16.96 4.84 -6.44
CA ASP A 449 -18.22 4.91 -7.18
C ASP A 449 -18.38 3.74 -8.16
N MET A 450 -17.31 3.33 -8.84
CA MET A 450 -17.31 2.12 -9.70
C MET A 450 -17.72 0.85 -8.95
N LEU A 451 -17.39 0.79 -7.65
CA LEU A 451 -17.74 -0.33 -6.77
C LEU A 451 -19.10 -0.12 -6.08
N GLY A 452 -19.70 1.07 -6.20
CA GLY A 452 -20.97 1.42 -5.56
C GLY A 452 -20.89 1.47 -4.03
N VAL A 453 -19.74 1.88 -3.48
CA VAL A 453 -19.49 1.91 -2.02
C VAL A 453 -18.90 3.24 -1.54
N ARG A 454 -18.96 4.31 -2.35
CA ARG A 454 -18.42 5.61 -1.95
C ARG A 454 -19.23 6.19 -0.77
N GLY A 455 -18.52 6.83 0.15
CA GLY A 455 -19.16 7.62 1.19
C GLY A 455 -19.77 6.80 2.33
N PRO A 456 -20.46 7.46 3.26
CA PRO A 456 -21.23 6.78 4.30
C PRO A 456 -22.44 6.10 3.66
N HIS A 457 -22.82 4.93 4.16
CA HIS A 457 -24.07 4.32 3.73
C HIS A 457 -25.26 5.07 4.36
N GLU A 458 -26.32 5.32 3.57
CA GLU A 458 -27.46 6.14 3.98
C GLU A 458 -28.21 5.55 5.18
N ASP A 459 -28.58 4.26 5.10
CA ASP A 459 -29.40 3.63 6.14
C ASP A 459 -28.63 2.80 7.18
N ILE A 460 -27.52 2.17 6.78
CA ILE A 460 -26.81 1.17 7.59
C ILE A 460 -25.35 1.58 7.75
N PRO A 461 -24.99 2.36 8.79
CA PRO A 461 -23.62 2.79 9.01
C PRO A 461 -22.61 1.64 8.97
N GLY A 462 -21.56 1.81 8.17
CA GLY A 462 -20.50 0.82 7.98
C GLY A 462 -20.77 -0.19 6.87
N ALA A 463 -21.96 -0.23 6.28
CA ALA A 463 -22.28 -1.21 5.23
C ALA A 463 -21.41 -1.03 3.97
N ASN A 464 -21.08 0.20 3.56
CA ASN A 464 -20.22 0.45 2.41
C ASN A 464 -18.79 -0.05 2.67
N ALA A 465 -18.22 0.28 3.84
CA ALA A 465 -16.89 -0.19 4.20
C ALA A 465 -16.84 -1.72 4.41
N LYS A 466 -17.91 -2.34 4.91
CA LYS A 466 -18.04 -3.81 5.00
C LYS A 466 -18.11 -4.44 3.61
N GLN A 467 -18.86 -3.85 2.69
CA GLN A 467 -18.96 -4.32 1.31
C GLN A 467 -17.61 -4.20 0.57
N LEU A 468 -16.89 -3.10 0.75
CA LEU A 468 -15.56 -2.93 0.16
C LEU A 468 -14.57 -3.99 0.67
N ALA A 469 -14.60 -4.34 1.96
CA ALA A 469 -13.77 -5.42 2.50
C ALA A 469 -14.08 -6.79 1.86
N ARG A 470 -15.37 -7.08 1.61
CA ARG A 470 -15.81 -8.30 0.90
C ARG A 470 -15.29 -8.34 -0.54
N ILE A 471 -15.37 -7.20 -1.24
CA ILE A 471 -14.85 -7.05 -2.61
C ILE A 471 -13.33 -7.28 -2.64
N VAL A 472 -12.58 -6.72 -1.67
CA VAL A 472 -11.12 -6.93 -1.56
C VAL A 472 -10.80 -8.40 -1.37
N CYS A 473 -11.44 -9.07 -0.39
CA CYS A 473 -11.17 -10.49 -0.13
C CYS A 473 -11.56 -11.38 -1.32
N ALA A 474 -12.68 -11.10 -2.00
CA ALA A 474 -13.06 -11.83 -3.21
C ALA A 474 -12.09 -11.59 -4.38
N SER A 475 -11.54 -10.38 -4.50
CA SER A 475 -10.51 -10.06 -5.50
C SER A 475 -9.21 -10.80 -5.18
N VAL A 476 -8.87 -10.98 -3.89
CA VAL A 476 -7.74 -11.81 -3.46
C VAL A 476 -7.94 -13.26 -3.90
N VAL A 477 -9.14 -13.85 -3.73
CA VAL A 477 -9.44 -15.20 -4.25
C VAL A 477 -9.12 -15.29 -5.76
N ALA A 478 -9.59 -14.33 -6.56
CA ALA A 478 -9.31 -14.28 -7.99
C ALA A 478 -7.80 -14.18 -8.30
N GLY A 479 -7.08 -13.33 -7.57
CA GLY A 479 -5.63 -13.23 -7.67
C GLY A 479 -4.93 -14.55 -7.35
N GLU A 480 -5.27 -15.16 -6.22
CA GLU A 480 -4.63 -16.37 -5.69
C GLU A 480 -4.75 -17.54 -6.66
N ILE A 481 -5.96 -17.84 -7.15
CA ILE A 481 -6.18 -18.96 -8.08
C ILE A 481 -5.38 -18.81 -9.38
N SER A 482 -5.26 -17.58 -9.89
CA SER A 482 -4.60 -17.31 -11.16
C SER A 482 -3.08 -17.43 -11.03
N LEU A 483 -2.50 -16.87 -9.95
CA LEU A 483 -1.06 -16.98 -9.69
C LEU A 483 -0.66 -18.42 -9.35
N MET A 484 -1.41 -19.09 -8.48
CA MET A 484 -1.16 -20.49 -8.13
C MET A 484 -1.22 -21.39 -9.37
N ALA A 485 -2.16 -21.14 -10.28
CA ALA A 485 -2.23 -21.87 -11.54
C ALA A 485 -1.04 -21.60 -12.47
N ALA A 486 -0.58 -20.34 -12.56
CA ALA A 486 0.61 -19.99 -13.33
C ALA A 486 1.89 -20.64 -12.78
N LEU A 487 2.00 -20.78 -11.45
CA LEU A 487 3.09 -21.48 -10.79
C LEU A 487 3.02 -23.00 -11.02
N ALA A 488 1.85 -23.60 -10.81
CA ALA A 488 1.65 -25.04 -10.98
C ALA A 488 1.89 -25.52 -12.43
N SER A 489 1.69 -24.63 -13.42
CA SER A 489 1.93 -24.91 -14.84
C SER A 489 3.31 -24.45 -15.35
N GLY A 490 4.17 -23.86 -14.50
CA GLY A 490 5.49 -23.37 -14.90
C GLY A 490 5.47 -22.15 -15.83
N HIS A 491 4.35 -21.41 -15.87
CA HIS A 491 4.14 -20.28 -16.78
C HIS A 491 4.57 -18.91 -16.23
N LEU A 492 4.93 -18.80 -14.94
CA LEU A 492 5.24 -17.53 -14.30
C LEU A 492 6.31 -16.71 -15.04
N VAL A 493 7.47 -17.32 -15.32
CA VAL A 493 8.61 -16.63 -15.97
C VAL A 493 8.25 -16.14 -17.38
N LYS A 494 7.55 -16.97 -18.16
CA LYS A 494 7.13 -16.63 -19.54
C LYS A 494 6.17 -15.43 -19.55
N SER A 495 5.23 -15.36 -18.60
CA SER A 495 4.29 -14.25 -18.51
C SER A 495 4.96 -12.95 -18.05
N HIS A 496 5.81 -12.98 -17.02
CA HIS A 496 6.53 -11.78 -16.59
C HIS A 496 7.48 -11.25 -17.66
N LEU A 497 8.17 -12.13 -18.42
CA LEU A 497 9.04 -11.69 -19.52
C LEU A 497 8.25 -11.00 -20.64
N LYS A 498 7.00 -11.42 -20.90
CA LYS A 498 6.17 -10.86 -21.96
C LYS A 498 5.56 -9.49 -21.61
N TYR A 499 5.18 -9.25 -20.35
CA TYR A 499 4.41 -8.07 -19.96
C TYR A 499 5.06 -7.16 -18.90
N ASN A 500 6.12 -7.62 -18.21
CA ASN A 500 6.77 -6.87 -17.13
C ASN A 500 8.20 -6.41 -17.49
N ARG A 501 8.62 -6.58 -18.75
CA ARG A 501 9.83 -5.94 -19.29
C ARG A 501 9.44 -5.00 -20.41
N SER A 502 9.90 -3.75 -20.33
CA SER A 502 9.85 -2.81 -21.45
C SER A 502 10.58 -3.44 -22.63
N TYR A 503 9.85 -3.69 -23.73
CA TYR A 503 10.44 -4.07 -25.01
C TYR A 503 11.29 -2.89 -25.51
N SER A 504 12.57 -2.85 -25.16
CA SER A 504 13.58 -2.12 -25.91
C SER A 504 14.14 -3.03 -27.00
N GLY A 505 13.61 -2.93 -28.22
CA GLY A 505 14.21 -3.50 -29.43
C GLY A 505 14.12 -5.02 -29.58
N LYS A 506 13.82 -5.48 -30.79
CA LYS A 506 13.60 -6.88 -31.16
C LYS A 506 14.88 -7.73 -31.05
N SER A 507 14.75 -8.95 -30.54
CA SER A 507 15.51 -10.11 -31.02
C SER A 507 14.55 -11.28 -31.27
N ALA A 508 13.73 -11.13 -32.31
CA ALA A 508 13.15 -12.28 -32.99
C ALA A 508 14.07 -12.60 -34.18
N LEU A 509 15.15 -13.34 -33.91
CA LEU A 509 15.75 -14.21 -34.91
C LEU A 509 15.65 -15.63 -34.39
N GLY A 510 14.99 -16.48 -35.18
CA GLY A 510 14.74 -17.86 -34.84
C GLY A 510 16.03 -18.66 -34.70
N LEU A 511 16.07 -19.49 -33.67
CA LEU A 511 16.92 -20.67 -33.61
C LEU A 511 16.01 -21.81 -33.16
N GLY A 512 15.62 -22.64 -34.14
CA GLY A 512 15.07 -23.95 -33.86
C GLY A 512 16.16 -24.79 -33.18
N LEU A 513 15.87 -25.26 -31.97
CA LEU A 513 16.68 -26.28 -31.30
C LEU A 513 15.93 -27.60 -31.45
N SER A 514 16.41 -28.41 -32.39
CA SER A 514 16.09 -29.83 -32.50
C SER A 514 16.64 -30.59 -31.28
N CYS A 515 15.79 -31.35 -30.59
CA CYS A 515 16.22 -32.34 -29.61
C CYS A 515 17.07 -33.42 -30.31
N GLY A 516 18.35 -33.52 -29.93
CA GLY A 516 19.19 -34.66 -30.23
C GLY A 516 18.86 -35.83 -29.31
N SER A 517 18.57 -36.98 -29.92
CA SER A 517 18.38 -38.28 -29.30
C SER A 517 19.64 -38.78 -28.60
N VAL A 518 19.49 -39.26 -27.36
CA VAL A 518 20.54 -39.98 -26.64
C VAL A 518 20.56 -41.42 -27.18
N GLY A 519 21.62 -41.76 -27.90
CA GLY A 519 21.95 -43.12 -28.31
C GLY A 519 22.75 -43.84 -27.21
N SER A 520 22.35 -45.07 -26.95
CA SER A 520 22.98 -46.05 -26.05
C SER A 520 24.44 -46.35 -26.44
N CYS A 521 25.32 -46.45 -25.45
CA CYS A 521 26.63 -47.07 -25.60
C CYS A 521 26.56 -48.54 -25.15
N ASP A 522 26.86 -49.44 -26.08
CA ASP A 522 27.27 -50.83 -25.79
C ASP A 522 28.68 -50.85 -25.18
N ARG A 523 28.81 -51.50 -24.02
CA ARG A 523 29.80 -52.54 -23.72
C ARG A 523 29.45 -53.27 -22.44
#